data_AF-A0AAP9Y1I4-F1
#
_entry.id   AF-A0AAP9Y1I4-F1
#
_cell.length_a   1.000
_cell.length_b   1.000
_cell.length_c   1.000
_cell.angle_alpha   90.00
_cell.angle_beta   90.00
_cell.angle_gamma   90.00
#
_symmetry.space_group_name_H-M   'P 1'
#
loop_
_entity.id
_entity.type
_entity.pdbx_description
1 polymer ?
#
loop_
_entity_poly.entity_id
_entity_poly.type
_entity_poly.pdbx_seq_one_letter_code
_entity_poly.pdbx_strand_id
1 'polypeptide(L)'
;MLCNHYDRQTGQYLSSTLADSDPKDDSRWLEPAFSTVTPIPERKPLTWPFWKDGAWVLMPDYRGRVLYRTDTGERSEILAAGVTPADAGLTETPRPSDEYRWSDGAWEIDPDIVARKAKERATAEFQHRLANAQTKNYGRADAHAAGLLTDVEEAQFAAWSKYQIDLVRVVNAPDFPASAVWPVEPDDEAIRRDVEAKRAAAAAAVKAAEAQQAADKTEAAQAGRVDPDRVSDADSAREK
;
A
#
# COMPACT_ATOMS: atom_id res chain seq x y z
N MET A 1 -19.51 47.94 -43.18
CA MET A 1 -19.92 46.51 -43.14
C MET A 1 -18.70 45.68 -42.77
N LEU A 2 -18.84 44.58 -42.03
CA LEU A 2 -17.70 43.69 -41.75
C LEU A 2 -17.60 42.60 -42.81
N CYS A 3 -16.39 42.34 -43.27
CA CYS A 3 -16.03 41.24 -44.15
C CYS A 3 -15.25 40.20 -43.32
N ASN A 4 -15.77 38.97 -43.27
CA ASN A 4 -15.24 37.90 -42.44
C ASN A 4 -14.40 36.96 -43.30
N HIS A 5 -13.11 36.86 -42.98
CA HIS A 5 -12.13 36.04 -43.71
C HIS A 5 -12.09 34.63 -43.14
N TYR A 6 -11.99 33.64 -44.01
CA TYR A 6 -11.86 32.23 -43.63
C TYR A 6 -10.74 31.54 -44.41
N ASP A 7 -10.19 30.50 -43.81
CA ASP A 7 -9.17 29.67 -44.45
C ASP A 7 -9.78 28.91 -45.64
N ARG A 8 -9.06 28.92 -46.77
CA ARG A 8 -9.52 28.31 -48.02
C ARG A 8 -9.76 26.80 -47.89
N GLN A 9 -8.93 26.10 -47.13
CA GLN A 9 -8.92 24.63 -47.12
C GLN A 9 -9.88 24.08 -46.09
N THR A 10 -9.90 24.68 -44.90
CA THR A 10 -10.65 24.20 -43.75
C THR A 10 -11.99 24.93 -43.58
N GLY A 11 -12.12 26.13 -44.16
CA GLY A 11 -13.24 27.03 -43.89
C GLY A 11 -13.14 27.73 -42.53
N GLN A 12 -12.07 27.53 -41.75
CA GLN A 12 -11.95 28.10 -40.41
C GLN A 12 -11.96 29.63 -40.46
N TYR A 13 -12.79 30.28 -39.64
CA TYR A 13 -12.74 31.74 -39.49
C TYR A 13 -11.35 32.21 -39.01
N LEU A 14 -10.82 33.24 -39.66
CA LEU A 14 -9.50 33.80 -39.38
C LEU A 14 -9.60 35.19 -38.72
N SER A 15 -10.26 36.14 -39.39
CA SER A 15 -10.33 37.54 -38.96
C SER A 15 -11.50 38.27 -39.60
N SER A 16 -11.84 39.43 -39.05
CA SER A 16 -12.82 40.35 -39.62
C SER A 16 -12.15 41.68 -39.94
N THR A 17 -12.45 42.24 -41.11
CA THR A 17 -12.01 43.58 -41.50
C THR A 17 -13.20 44.42 -41.92
N LEU A 18 -13.04 45.74 -41.97
CA LEU A 18 -14.02 46.59 -42.63
C LEU A 18 -14.00 46.29 -44.14
N ALA A 19 -15.16 46.17 -44.76
CA ALA A 19 -15.25 46.04 -46.21
C ALA A 19 -14.94 47.39 -46.87
N ASP A 20 -14.18 47.35 -47.97
CA ASP A 20 -13.92 48.52 -48.81
C ASP A 20 -15.08 48.75 -49.77
N SER A 21 -15.42 50.02 -50.04
CA SER A 21 -16.42 50.38 -51.05
C SER A 21 -15.88 50.08 -52.45
N ASP A 22 -16.75 49.65 -53.36
CA ASP A 22 -16.37 49.45 -54.76
C ASP A 22 -16.06 50.82 -55.40
N PRO A 23 -14.84 51.08 -55.89
CA PRO A 23 -14.46 52.37 -56.48
C PRO A 23 -15.22 52.71 -57.77
N LYS A 24 -16.00 51.78 -58.33
CA LYS A 24 -16.86 52.00 -59.50
C LYS A 24 -18.34 52.15 -59.12
N ASP A 25 -18.73 51.80 -57.90
CA ASP A 25 -20.11 51.84 -57.43
C ASP A 25 -20.14 51.95 -55.90
N ASP A 26 -20.29 53.18 -55.38
CA ASP A 26 -20.31 53.48 -53.94
C ASP A 26 -21.47 52.79 -53.19
N SER A 27 -22.43 52.18 -53.89
CA SER A 27 -23.50 51.38 -53.29
C SER A 27 -23.13 49.92 -53.02
N ARG A 28 -21.95 49.45 -53.48
CA ARG A 28 -21.46 48.08 -53.33
C ARG A 28 -20.22 48.00 -52.46
N TRP A 29 -20.04 46.86 -51.82
CA TRP A 29 -18.87 46.53 -51.02
C TRP A 29 -18.07 45.43 -51.71
N LEU A 30 -16.74 45.51 -51.62
CA LEU A 30 -15.87 44.47 -52.13
C LEU A 30 -15.87 43.26 -51.18
N GLU A 31 -16.07 42.08 -51.77
CA GLU A 31 -15.91 40.78 -51.10
C GLU A 31 -14.70 40.05 -51.70
N PRO A 32 -13.52 40.15 -51.09
CA PRO A 32 -12.35 39.39 -51.50
C PRO A 32 -12.61 37.88 -51.55
N ALA A 33 -11.75 37.15 -52.27
CA ALA A 33 -11.78 35.70 -52.23
C ALA A 33 -11.62 35.17 -50.79
N PHE A 34 -12.34 34.10 -50.45
CA PHE A 34 -12.33 33.47 -49.13
C PHE A 34 -12.77 34.42 -48.00
N SER A 35 -13.72 35.29 -48.33
CA SER A 35 -14.35 36.19 -47.37
C SER A 35 -15.85 36.27 -47.63
N THR A 36 -16.61 36.73 -46.64
CA THR A 36 -18.04 36.97 -46.78
C THR A 36 -18.53 38.09 -45.88
N VAL A 37 -19.49 38.89 -46.34
CA VAL A 37 -20.24 39.85 -45.51
C VAL A 37 -21.29 39.17 -44.63
N THR A 38 -21.54 37.86 -44.81
CA THR A 38 -22.46 37.10 -43.97
C THR A 38 -21.99 37.18 -42.52
N PRO A 39 -22.82 37.70 -41.59
CA PRO A 39 -22.41 37.87 -40.21
C PRO A 39 -22.17 36.51 -39.55
N ILE A 40 -21.14 36.45 -38.71
CA ILE A 40 -20.85 35.28 -37.89
C ILE A 40 -21.97 35.14 -36.83
N PRO A 41 -22.55 33.94 -36.65
CA PRO A 41 -23.53 33.72 -35.60
C PRO A 41 -22.90 33.93 -34.22
N GLU A 42 -23.74 34.20 -33.21
CA GLU A 42 -23.28 34.33 -31.84
C GLU A 42 -22.52 33.06 -31.40
N ARG A 43 -21.26 33.24 -30.99
CA ARG A 43 -20.38 32.14 -30.61
C ARG A 43 -20.73 31.64 -29.22
N LYS A 44 -21.05 30.35 -29.13
CA LYS A 44 -21.23 29.65 -27.85
C LYS A 44 -19.85 29.26 -27.27
N PRO A 45 -19.74 29.03 -25.95
CA PRO A 45 -18.53 28.46 -25.36
C PRO A 45 -18.08 27.20 -26.09
N LEU A 46 -16.77 27.01 -26.22
CA LEU A 46 -16.16 25.85 -26.88
C LEU A 46 -16.61 25.68 -28.34
N THR A 47 -16.87 26.78 -29.04
CA THR A 47 -17.16 26.75 -30.48
C THR A 47 -16.34 27.75 -31.30
N TRP A 48 -16.05 27.36 -32.54
CA TRP A 48 -15.41 28.19 -33.55
C TRP A 48 -16.19 28.16 -34.87
N PRO A 49 -16.31 29.29 -35.59
CA PRO A 49 -17.00 29.33 -36.88
C PRO A 49 -16.18 28.71 -38.01
N PHE A 50 -16.86 27.93 -38.85
CA PHE A 50 -16.36 27.36 -40.09
C PHE A 50 -17.31 27.69 -41.24
N TRP A 51 -16.79 28.22 -42.35
CA TRP A 51 -17.54 28.45 -43.57
C TRP A 51 -17.69 27.14 -44.34
N LYS A 52 -18.93 26.64 -44.44
CA LYS A 52 -19.27 25.38 -45.13
C LYS A 52 -20.53 25.57 -45.97
N ASP A 53 -20.46 25.17 -47.22
CA ASP A 53 -21.61 25.16 -48.15
C ASP A 53 -22.38 26.50 -48.21
N GLY A 54 -21.66 27.62 -48.15
CA GLY A 54 -22.23 28.96 -48.22
C GLY A 54 -22.81 29.50 -46.91
N ALA A 55 -22.54 28.86 -45.77
CA ALA A 55 -23.00 29.30 -44.46
C ALA A 55 -21.96 29.12 -43.35
N TRP A 56 -22.09 29.89 -42.27
CA TRP A 56 -21.31 29.70 -41.05
C TRP A 56 -21.87 28.56 -40.21
N VAL A 57 -21.01 27.60 -39.87
CA VAL A 57 -21.29 26.47 -38.97
C VAL A 57 -20.39 26.59 -37.75
N LEU A 58 -20.98 26.61 -36.56
CA LEU A 58 -20.22 26.54 -35.31
C LEU A 58 -19.80 25.09 -35.04
N MET A 59 -18.50 24.85 -34.97
CA MET A 59 -17.92 23.54 -34.65
C MET A 59 -17.20 23.57 -33.30
N PRO A 60 -16.94 22.41 -32.67
CA PRO A 60 -16.22 22.33 -31.41
C PRO A 60 -14.87 23.05 -31.43
N ASP A 61 -14.50 23.73 -30.35
CA ASP A 61 -13.19 24.35 -30.20
C ASP A 61 -12.70 24.22 -28.75
N TYR A 62 -11.84 23.23 -28.55
CA TYR A 62 -11.25 22.89 -27.26
C TYR A 62 -9.79 23.37 -27.15
N ARG A 63 -9.34 24.25 -28.04
CA ARG A 63 -7.99 24.80 -27.97
C ARG A 63 -7.76 25.57 -26.68
N GLY A 64 -6.55 25.43 -26.12
CA GLY A 64 -6.17 26.06 -24.85
C GLY A 64 -6.84 25.45 -23.61
N ARG A 65 -7.60 24.36 -23.75
CA ARG A 65 -8.14 23.59 -22.62
C ARG A 65 -7.11 22.57 -22.16
N VAL A 66 -6.97 22.42 -20.85
CA VAL A 66 -6.24 21.31 -20.26
C VAL A 66 -7.13 20.07 -20.36
N LEU A 67 -6.68 19.08 -21.12
CA LEU A 67 -7.35 17.80 -21.30
C LEU A 67 -6.45 16.68 -20.79
N TYR A 68 -6.98 15.47 -20.73
CA TYR A 68 -6.29 14.29 -20.24
C TYR A 68 -6.47 13.15 -21.20
N ARG A 69 -5.40 12.42 -21.46
CA ARG A 69 -5.39 11.18 -22.23
C ARG A 69 -6.26 10.12 -21.56
N THR A 70 -7.17 9.50 -22.30
CA THR A 70 -8.05 8.46 -21.75
C THR A 70 -7.34 7.13 -21.50
N ASP A 71 -6.22 6.87 -22.19
CA ASP A 71 -5.39 5.67 -22.00
C ASP A 71 -4.41 5.80 -20.82
N THR A 72 -3.81 6.98 -20.62
CA THR A 72 -2.76 7.17 -19.59
C THR A 72 -3.19 8.07 -18.42
N GLY A 73 -4.07 9.03 -18.65
CA GLY A 73 -4.39 10.11 -17.72
C GLY A 73 -3.43 11.32 -17.81
N GLU A 74 -2.46 11.31 -18.74
CA GLU A 74 -1.51 12.40 -18.91
C GLU A 74 -2.17 13.66 -19.48
N ARG A 75 -1.67 14.83 -19.06
CA ARG A 75 -2.14 16.11 -19.58
C ARG A 75 -1.84 16.23 -21.08
N SER A 76 -2.82 16.70 -21.83
CA SER A 76 -2.70 16.96 -23.26
C SER A 76 -3.63 18.12 -23.66
N GLU A 77 -3.53 18.53 -24.92
CA GLU A 77 -4.32 19.64 -25.47
C GLU A 77 -4.72 19.36 -26.91
N ILE A 78 -5.79 20.02 -27.36
CA ILE A 78 -6.20 20.07 -28.76
C ILE A 78 -5.66 21.36 -29.37
N LEU A 79 -4.98 21.27 -30.52
CA LEU A 79 -4.39 22.43 -31.21
C LEU A 79 -5.22 22.91 -32.40
N ALA A 80 -6.21 22.14 -32.83
CA ALA A 80 -7.08 22.44 -33.96
C ALA A 80 -8.52 22.65 -33.51
N ALA A 81 -9.19 23.67 -34.06
CA ALA A 81 -10.65 23.75 -33.93
C ALA A 81 -11.30 22.67 -34.80
N GLY A 82 -12.54 22.31 -34.48
CA GLY A 82 -13.32 21.28 -35.15
C GLY A 82 -13.12 19.87 -34.61
N VAL A 83 -12.27 19.68 -33.59
CA VAL A 83 -11.97 18.38 -32.97
C VAL A 83 -12.52 18.35 -31.54
N THR A 84 -13.25 17.29 -31.17
CA THR A 84 -13.70 17.08 -29.79
C THR A 84 -12.64 16.33 -28.97
N PRO A 85 -12.68 16.39 -27.62
CA PRO A 85 -11.84 15.56 -26.78
C PRO A 85 -11.97 14.08 -27.11
N ALA A 86 -13.19 13.58 -27.32
CA ALA A 86 -13.44 12.18 -27.65
C ALA A 86 -12.75 11.75 -28.95
N ASP A 87 -12.82 12.57 -30.01
CA ASP A 87 -12.15 12.30 -31.30
C ASP A 87 -10.62 12.19 -31.15
N ALA A 88 -10.05 12.91 -30.17
CA ALA A 88 -8.62 12.94 -29.88
C ALA A 88 -8.16 11.91 -28.83
N GLY A 89 -9.07 11.07 -28.32
CA GLY A 89 -8.77 10.15 -27.19
C GLY A 89 -8.48 10.90 -25.89
N LEU A 90 -9.22 11.99 -25.66
CA LEU A 90 -9.05 12.91 -24.53
C LEU A 90 -10.35 13.09 -23.73
N THR A 91 -10.20 13.50 -22.49
CA THR A 91 -11.28 13.87 -21.58
C THR A 91 -10.94 15.16 -20.82
N GLU A 92 -11.96 15.92 -20.43
CA GLU A 92 -11.79 17.05 -19.51
C GLU A 92 -11.60 16.60 -18.06
N THR A 93 -11.91 15.33 -17.75
CA THR A 93 -11.83 14.79 -16.39
C THR A 93 -10.44 14.21 -16.11
N PRO A 94 -9.70 14.71 -15.11
CA PRO A 94 -8.42 14.12 -14.73
C PRO A 94 -8.59 12.69 -14.22
N ARG A 95 -7.61 11.83 -14.50
CA ARG A 95 -7.53 10.49 -13.93
C ARG A 95 -7.36 10.59 -12.40
N PRO A 96 -8.26 10.00 -11.58
CA PRO A 96 -8.17 10.15 -10.12
C PRO A 96 -6.93 9.49 -9.52
N SER A 97 -6.59 8.29 -9.99
CA SER A 97 -5.35 7.59 -9.66
C SER A 97 -5.01 6.56 -10.73
N ASP A 98 -3.84 5.96 -10.63
CA ASP A 98 -3.38 4.85 -11.47
C ASP A 98 -4.17 3.54 -11.28
N GLU A 99 -5.13 3.51 -10.34
CA GLU A 99 -6.10 2.41 -10.16
C GLU A 99 -7.33 2.54 -11.07
N TYR A 100 -7.50 3.69 -11.73
CA TYR A 100 -8.63 3.93 -12.61
C TYR A 100 -8.29 3.65 -14.07
N ARG A 101 -9.24 3.11 -14.83
CA ARG A 101 -9.18 2.94 -16.28
C ARG A 101 -10.35 3.70 -16.91
N TRP A 102 -10.16 4.25 -18.10
CA TRP A 102 -11.25 4.87 -18.85
C TRP A 102 -12.16 3.78 -19.44
N SER A 103 -13.45 3.82 -19.10
CA SER A 103 -14.49 2.96 -19.66
C SER A 103 -15.76 3.77 -19.82
N ASP A 104 -16.48 3.57 -20.93
CA ASP A 104 -17.82 4.14 -21.15
C ASP A 104 -17.95 5.66 -20.88
N GLY A 105 -16.88 6.41 -21.18
CA GLY A 105 -16.86 7.87 -21.02
C GLY A 105 -16.57 8.37 -19.62
N ALA A 106 -16.14 7.50 -18.70
CA ALA A 106 -15.75 7.86 -17.34
C ALA A 106 -14.50 7.10 -16.86
N TRP A 107 -13.88 7.61 -15.80
CA TRP A 107 -12.85 6.87 -15.07
C TRP A 107 -13.53 5.89 -14.11
N GLU A 108 -13.24 4.61 -14.26
CA GLU A 108 -13.74 3.54 -13.39
C GLU A 108 -12.57 2.85 -12.69
N ILE A 109 -12.78 2.40 -11.45
CA ILE A 109 -11.77 1.61 -10.73
C ILE A 109 -11.57 0.29 -11.47
N ASP A 110 -10.33 -0.04 -11.77
CA ASP A 110 -9.96 -1.32 -12.34
C ASP A 110 -9.64 -2.33 -11.20
N PRO A 111 -10.52 -3.33 -10.97
CA PRO A 111 -10.34 -4.27 -9.86
C PRO A 111 -9.06 -5.11 -10.01
N ASP A 112 -8.58 -5.34 -11.24
CA ASP A 112 -7.35 -6.11 -11.48
C ASP A 112 -6.13 -5.28 -11.08
N ILE A 113 -6.12 -3.97 -11.35
CA ILE A 113 -5.06 -3.06 -10.88
C ILE A 113 -5.05 -3.01 -9.35
N VAL A 114 -6.21 -2.87 -8.72
CA VAL A 114 -6.33 -2.83 -7.25
C VAL A 114 -5.83 -4.14 -6.64
N ALA A 115 -6.25 -5.29 -7.16
CA ALA A 115 -5.82 -6.60 -6.68
C ALA A 115 -4.32 -6.81 -6.85
N ARG A 116 -3.76 -6.44 -8.01
CA ARG A 116 -2.31 -6.51 -8.27
C ARG A 116 -1.54 -5.65 -7.28
N LYS A 117 -1.93 -4.39 -7.06
CA LYS A 117 -1.27 -3.49 -6.11
C LYS A 117 -1.38 -3.97 -4.65
N ALA A 118 -2.54 -4.51 -4.26
CA ALA A 118 -2.71 -5.13 -2.95
C ALA A 118 -1.71 -6.29 -2.76
N LYS A 119 -1.56 -7.13 -3.79
CA LYS A 119 -0.61 -8.24 -3.79
C LYS A 119 0.84 -7.78 -3.75
N GLU A 120 1.20 -6.77 -4.54
CA GLU A 120 2.54 -6.18 -4.55
C GLU A 120 2.91 -5.60 -3.17
N ARG A 121 2.00 -4.82 -2.55
CA ARG A 121 2.20 -4.28 -1.19
C ARG A 121 2.37 -5.38 -0.15
N ALA A 122 1.50 -6.38 -0.15
CA ALA A 122 1.59 -7.50 0.80
C ALA A 122 2.87 -8.33 0.59
N THR A 123 3.30 -8.51 -0.67
CA THR A 123 4.55 -9.21 -0.99
C THR A 123 5.76 -8.41 -0.51
N ALA A 124 5.77 -7.08 -0.72
CA ALA A 124 6.84 -6.22 -0.24
C ALA A 124 6.96 -6.26 1.30
N GLU A 125 5.83 -6.24 2.01
CA GLU A 125 5.78 -6.39 3.47
C GLU A 125 6.34 -7.75 3.92
N PHE A 126 5.96 -8.84 3.26
CA PHE A 126 6.54 -10.16 3.51
C PHE A 126 8.07 -10.17 3.35
N GLN A 127 8.57 -9.63 2.23
CA GLN A 127 10.02 -9.59 1.97
C GLN A 127 10.76 -8.77 3.03
N HIS A 128 10.19 -7.63 3.44
CA HIS A 128 10.75 -6.81 4.50
C HIS A 128 10.85 -7.56 5.83
N ARG A 129 9.76 -8.21 6.27
CA ARG A 129 9.70 -9.00 7.51
C ARG A 129 10.63 -10.21 7.47
N LEU A 130 10.67 -10.92 6.35
CA LEU A 130 11.53 -12.08 6.18
C LEU A 130 13.01 -11.69 6.23
N ALA A 131 13.40 -10.60 5.55
CA ALA A 131 14.77 -10.09 5.58
C ALA A 131 15.22 -9.67 6.99
N ASN A 132 14.34 -9.00 7.75
CA ASN A 132 14.59 -8.68 9.16
C ASN A 132 14.82 -9.95 9.99
N ALA A 133 13.91 -10.93 9.88
CA ALA A 133 14.01 -12.20 10.61
C ALA A 133 15.25 -13.03 10.24
N GLN A 134 15.65 -13.01 8.97
CA GLN A 134 16.89 -13.67 8.51
C GLN A 134 18.13 -13.00 9.10
N THR A 135 18.12 -11.66 9.18
CA THR A 135 19.21 -10.89 9.80
C THR A 135 19.34 -11.22 11.29
N LYS A 136 18.22 -11.38 12.00
CA LYS A 136 18.18 -11.79 13.42
C LYS A 136 18.74 -13.20 13.68
N ASN A 137 18.63 -14.08 12.70
CA ASN A 137 19.16 -15.44 12.76
C ASN A 137 20.52 -15.62 12.08
N TYR A 138 21.11 -14.55 11.54
CA TYR A 138 22.38 -14.63 10.82
C TYR A 138 23.50 -15.14 11.74
N GLY A 139 24.23 -16.17 11.31
CA GLY A 139 25.29 -16.82 12.08
C GLY A 139 24.82 -17.72 13.24
N ARG A 140 23.56 -17.64 13.66
CA ARG A 140 23.01 -18.48 14.74
C ARG A 140 22.74 -19.91 14.30
N ALA A 141 22.45 -20.14 13.02
CA ALA A 141 22.18 -21.49 12.50
C ALA A 141 23.40 -22.42 12.62
N ASP A 142 24.60 -21.93 12.29
CA ASP A 142 25.85 -22.70 12.42
C ASP A 142 26.21 -22.91 13.91
N ALA A 143 26.04 -21.88 14.73
CA ALA A 143 26.27 -21.98 16.17
C ALA A 143 25.31 -22.95 16.86
N HIS A 144 24.03 -22.99 16.44
CA HIS A 144 23.04 -23.96 16.86
C HIS A 144 23.48 -25.39 16.48
N ALA A 145 23.86 -25.62 15.23
CA ALA A 145 24.32 -26.93 14.75
C ALA A 145 25.58 -27.43 15.50
N ALA A 146 26.45 -26.50 15.91
CA ALA A 146 27.63 -26.79 16.72
C ALA A 146 27.36 -26.91 18.22
N GLY A 147 26.13 -26.64 18.70
CA GLY A 147 25.78 -26.65 20.12
C GLY A 147 26.46 -25.54 20.94
N LEU A 148 26.78 -24.41 20.30
CA LEU A 148 27.51 -23.29 20.90
C LEU A 148 26.61 -22.15 21.41
N LEU A 149 25.30 -22.24 21.18
CA LEU A 149 24.35 -21.23 21.66
C LEU A 149 24.13 -21.35 23.16
N THR A 150 24.03 -20.21 23.83
CA THR A 150 23.45 -20.14 25.17
C THR A 150 21.96 -20.49 25.13
N ASP A 151 21.38 -20.87 26.27
CA ASP A 151 19.94 -21.14 26.41
C ASP A 151 19.05 -19.95 25.98
N VAL A 152 19.51 -18.71 26.20
CA VAL A 152 18.83 -17.49 25.73
C VAL A 152 18.88 -17.38 24.20
N GLU A 153 20.06 -17.59 23.60
CA GLU A 153 20.22 -17.50 22.15
C GLU A 153 19.48 -18.62 21.42
N GLU A 154 19.42 -19.81 22.02
CA GLU A 154 18.63 -20.95 21.54
C GLU A 154 17.13 -20.59 21.50
N ALA A 155 16.60 -20.01 22.59
CA ALA A 155 15.22 -19.58 22.66
C ALA A 155 14.91 -18.47 21.64
N GLN A 156 15.82 -17.51 21.45
CA GLN A 156 15.68 -16.46 20.43
C GLN A 156 15.73 -17.05 19.02
N PHE A 157 16.69 -17.91 18.72
CA PHE A 157 16.82 -18.58 17.42
C PHE A 157 15.56 -19.37 17.07
N ALA A 158 15.01 -20.13 18.01
CA ALA A 158 13.77 -20.86 17.84
C ALA A 158 12.57 -19.93 17.58
N ALA A 159 12.45 -18.83 18.32
CA ALA A 159 11.36 -17.86 18.15
C ALA A 159 11.40 -17.17 16.78
N TRP A 160 12.56 -16.70 16.34
CA TRP A 160 12.75 -16.11 15.01
C TRP A 160 12.57 -17.13 13.89
N SER A 161 12.98 -18.39 14.08
CA SER A 161 12.75 -19.45 13.09
C SER A 161 11.25 -19.77 12.94
N LYS A 162 10.52 -19.84 14.07
CA LYS A 162 9.06 -19.98 14.05
C LYS A 162 8.38 -18.81 13.32
N TYR A 163 8.81 -17.59 13.59
CA TYR A 163 8.30 -16.40 12.91
C TYR A 163 8.49 -16.48 11.39
N GLN A 164 9.66 -16.89 10.91
CA GLN A 164 9.91 -17.09 9.47
C GLN A 164 8.94 -18.12 8.85
N ILE A 165 8.72 -19.24 9.52
CA ILE A 165 7.77 -20.27 9.05
C ILE A 165 6.34 -19.71 8.99
N ASP A 166 5.93 -18.97 10.01
CA ASP A 166 4.59 -18.39 10.08
C ASP A 166 4.40 -17.29 9.01
N LEU A 167 5.42 -16.49 8.68
CA LEU A 167 5.38 -15.56 7.54
C LEU A 167 5.16 -16.28 6.21
N VAL A 168 5.89 -17.38 5.97
CA VAL A 168 5.75 -18.18 4.73
C VAL A 168 4.36 -18.81 4.63
N ARG A 169 3.78 -19.24 5.76
CA ARG A 169 2.40 -19.74 5.79
C ARG A 169 1.38 -18.69 5.37
N VAL A 170 1.54 -17.43 5.78
CA VAL A 170 0.64 -16.33 5.40
C VAL A 170 0.64 -16.11 3.88
N VAL A 171 1.82 -16.07 3.25
CA VAL A 171 1.91 -15.82 1.79
C VAL A 171 1.43 -17.01 0.95
N ASN A 172 1.57 -18.23 1.47
CA ASN A 172 1.09 -19.45 0.80
C ASN A 172 -0.40 -19.73 1.06
N ALA A 173 -1.10 -18.89 1.82
CA ALA A 173 -2.53 -19.04 2.04
C ALA A 173 -3.31 -18.80 0.72
N PRO A 174 -4.37 -19.57 0.44
CA PRO A 174 -5.10 -19.50 -0.83
C PRO A 174 -5.82 -18.17 -1.06
N ASP A 175 -6.09 -17.42 0.01
CA ASP A 175 -6.78 -16.15 0.07
C ASP A 175 -5.83 -14.95 0.20
N PHE A 176 -4.52 -15.17 0.08
CA PHE A 176 -3.53 -14.09 0.00
C PHE A 176 -3.75 -13.21 -1.25
N PRO A 177 -3.72 -11.87 -1.14
CA PRO A 177 -3.39 -11.05 0.04
C PRO A 177 -4.60 -10.59 0.87
N ALA A 178 -5.83 -11.00 0.53
CA ALA A 178 -7.05 -10.43 1.08
C ALA A 178 -7.22 -10.67 2.59
N SER A 179 -6.67 -11.77 3.11
CA SER A 179 -6.74 -12.15 4.53
C SER A 179 -5.39 -12.09 5.26
N ALA A 180 -4.38 -11.44 4.67
CA ALA A 180 -3.03 -11.45 5.22
C ALA A 180 -2.98 -10.82 6.63
N VAL A 181 -2.86 -11.67 7.65
CA VAL A 181 -2.61 -11.28 9.05
C VAL A 181 -1.18 -11.65 9.38
N TRP A 182 -0.32 -10.65 9.54
CA TRP A 182 1.09 -10.88 9.84
C TRP A 182 1.29 -11.33 11.29
N PRO A 183 2.13 -12.35 11.55
CA PRO A 183 2.52 -12.70 12.91
C PRO A 183 3.23 -11.52 13.61
N VAL A 184 3.14 -11.50 14.94
CA VAL A 184 3.85 -10.51 15.76
C VAL A 184 5.34 -10.85 15.77
N GLU A 185 6.19 -9.82 15.64
CA GLU A 185 7.65 -10.01 15.70
C GLU A 185 8.08 -10.49 17.09
N PRO A 186 9.02 -11.45 17.17
CA PRO A 186 9.62 -11.85 18.45
C PRO A 186 10.33 -10.68 19.15
N ASP A 187 10.16 -10.58 20.47
CA ASP A 187 10.89 -9.64 21.31
C ASP A 187 12.06 -10.35 22.02
N ASP A 188 13.28 -10.08 21.56
CA ASP A 188 14.52 -10.66 22.09
C ASP A 188 14.69 -10.42 23.60
N GLU A 189 14.24 -9.27 24.10
CA GLU A 189 14.32 -8.88 25.51
C GLU A 189 13.32 -9.65 26.37
N ALA A 190 12.08 -9.75 25.92
CA ALA A 190 11.06 -10.53 26.58
C ALA A 190 11.46 -12.01 26.65
N ILE A 191 11.97 -12.57 25.53
CA ILE A 191 12.47 -13.95 25.49
C ILE A 191 13.59 -14.15 26.49
N ARG A 192 14.55 -13.22 26.58
CA ARG A 192 15.64 -13.31 27.55
C ARG A 192 15.12 -13.33 28.99
N ARG A 193 14.20 -12.42 29.34
CA ARG A 193 13.58 -12.37 30.67
C ARG A 193 12.86 -13.67 31.02
N ASP A 194 12.15 -14.26 30.06
CA ASP A 194 11.47 -15.52 30.25
C ASP A 194 12.45 -16.68 30.50
N VAL A 195 13.57 -16.73 29.78
CA VAL A 195 14.61 -17.75 29.99
C VAL A 195 15.29 -17.56 31.35
N GLU A 196 15.64 -16.33 31.72
CA GLU A 196 16.23 -16.00 33.01
C GLU A 196 15.28 -16.34 34.17
N ALA A 197 13.99 -16.02 34.03
CA ALA A 197 12.97 -16.38 35.02
C ALA A 197 12.80 -17.89 35.17
N LYS A 198 12.80 -18.63 34.05
CA LYS A 198 12.77 -20.11 34.06
C LYS A 198 14.01 -20.68 34.75
N ARG A 199 15.19 -20.12 34.47
CA ARG A 199 16.45 -20.52 35.11
C ARG A 199 16.42 -20.25 36.62
N ALA A 200 15.94 -19.07 37.03
CA ALA A 200 15.81 -18.70 38.44
C ALA A 200 14.81 -19.62 39.18
N ALA A 201 13.68 -19.93 38.55
CA ALA A 201 12.68 -20.87 39.09
C ALA A 201 13.26 -22.29 39.25
N ALA A 202 14.00 -22.78 38.25
CA ALA A 202 14.67 -24.08 38.33
C ALA A 202 15.72 -24.11 39.46
N ALA A 203 16.54 -23.06 39.59
CA ALA A 203 17.52 -22.96 40.68
C ALA A 203 16.85 -22.88 42.06
N ALA A 204 15.73 -22.18 42.19
CA ALA A 204 14.95 -22.13 43.41
C ALA A 204 14.35 -23.50 43.77
N ALA A 205 13.85 -24.24 42.78
CA ALA A 205 13.33 -25.60 42.98
C ALA A 205 14.43 -26.58 43.44
N VAL A 206 15.63 -26.49 42.87
CA VAL A 206 16.78 -27.30 43.33
C VAL A 206 17.14 -26.97 44.77
N LYS A 207 17.27 -25.69 45.13
CA LYS A 207 17.56 -25.27 46.51
C LYS A 207 16.47 -25.71 47.50
N ALA A 208 15.20 -25.64 47.11
CA ALA A 208 14.09 -26.11 47.93
C ALA A 208 14.14 -27.64 48.14
N ALA A 209 14.48 -28.41 47.10
CA ALA A 209 14.65 -29.85 47.21
C ALA A 209 15.85 -30.22 48.11
N GLU A 210 16.97 -29.51 48.00
CA GLU A 210 18.14 -29.69 48.87
C GLU A 210 17.82 -29.34 50.33
N ALA A 211 17.09 -28.24 50.57
CA ALA A 211 16.66 -27.85 51.91
C ALA A 211 15.70 -28.87 52.53
N GLN A 212 14.76 -29.41 51.75
CA GLN A 212 13.87 -30.47 52.20
C GLN A 212 14.66 -31.75 52.54
N GLN A 213 15.60 -32.17 51.70
CA GLN A 213 16.46 -33.32 51.99
C GLN A 213 17.32 -33.11 53.26
N ALA A 214 17.79 -31.90 53.50
CA ALA A 214 18.52 -31.56 54.72
C ALA A 214 17.63 -31.59 55.97
N ALA A 215 16.39 -31.11 55.85
CA ALA A 215 15.38 -31.19 56.91
C ALA A 215 15.03 -32.65 57.23
N ASP A 216 14.72 -33.46 56.22
CA ASP A 216 14.39 -34.88 56.37
C ASP A 216 15.54 -35.67 57.01
N LYS A 217 16.79 -35.39 56.62
CA LYS A 217 17.99 -35.98 57.26
C LYS A 217 18.16 -35.55 58.71
N THR A 218 17.86 -34.29 59.03
CA THR A 218 17.96 -33.77 60.39
C THR A 218 16.88 -34.37 61.30
N GLU A 219 15.66 -34.52 60.78
CA GLU A 219 14.55 -35.18 61.46
C GLU A 219 14.83 -36.68 61.69
N ALA A 220 15.37 -37.38 60.69
CA ALA A 220 15.81 -38.76 60.85
C ALA A 220 16.97 -38.92 61.87
N ALA A 221 17.90 -37.97 61.91
CA ALA A 221 19.00 -37.96 62.89
C ALA A 221 18.52 -37.64 64.31
N GLN A 222 17.46 -36.84 64.47
CA GLN A 222 16.84 -36.57 65.78
C GLN A 222 15.96 -37.73 66.25
N ALA A 223 15.22 -38.39 65.35
CA ALA A 223 14.44 -39.59 65.66
C ALA A 223 15.32 -40.79 66.05
N GLY A 224 16.52 -40.90 65.47
CA GLY A 224 17.52 -41.91 65.84
C GLY A 224 18.28 -41.62 67.14
N ARG A 225 18.08 -40.44 67.76
CA ARG A 225 18.72 -40.02 69.03
C ARG A 225 17.83 -40.19 70.26
N VAL A 226 16.64 -40.80 70.11
CA VAL A 226 15.77 -41.17 71.24
C VAL A 226 16.39 -42.37 71.97
N ASP A 227 17.24 -42.01 72.93
CA ASP A 227 17.71 -42.69 74.15
C ASP A 227 17.60 -44.24 74.24
N PRO A 228 18.74 -44.98 74.22
CA PRO A 228 18.79 -46.37 74.68
C PRO A 228 18.71 -46.50 76.22
N ASP A 229 18.66 -45.41 76.99
CA ASP A 229 18.70 -45.43 78.46
C ASP A 229 17.35 -45.06 79.11
N ARG A 230 16.28 -45.77 78.73
CA ARG A 230 15.13 -45.96 79.63
C ARG A 230 15.30 -47.29 80.39
N VAL A 231 16.37 -47.41 81.16
CA VAL A 231 16.55 -48.49 82.12
C VAL A 231 15.82 -48.15 83.42
N SER A 232 15.12 -49.16 83.95
CA SER A 232 14.66 -49.34 85.34
C SER A 232 13.80 -48.24 85.97
N ASP A 233 12.51 -48.54 86.15
CA ASP A 233 11.78 -48.28 87.41
C ASP A 233 10.39 -48.94 87.33
N ALA A 234 10.34 -50.24 87.56
CA ALA A 234 9.09 -50.96 87.83
C ALA A 234 9.40 -52.32 88.50
N ASP A 235 9.91 -52.31 89.72
CA ASP A 235 9.49 -53.24 90.78
C ASP A 235 10.35 -53.07 92.03
N SER A 236 9.88 -52.26 92.98
CA SER A 236 10.05 -52.51 94.41
C SER A 236 9.26 -51.51 95.25
N ALA A 237 8.47 -52.07 96.18
CA ALA A 237 7.69 -51.47 97.27
C ALA A 237 6.37 -50.78 96.84
N ARG A 238 5.21 -51.11 97.44
CA ARG A 238 5.01 -51.49 98.85
C ARG A 238 3.61 -52.07 99.09
N GLU A 239 3.57 -53.06 99.97
CA GLU A 239 2.41 -53.55 100.72
C GLU A 239 1.46 -52.43 101.18
N LYS A 240 0.15 -52.66 101.01
CA LYS A 240 -0.82 -52.88 102.08
C LYS A 240 -2.08 -53.56 101.54
#